data_AF-A0A7S1AH53-F1
#
_entry.id   AF-A0A7S1AH53-F1
#
_cell.length_a   1.000
_cell.length_b   1.000
_cell.length_c   1.000
_cell.angle_alpha   90.00
_cell.angle_beta   90.00
_cell.angle_gamma   90.00
#
_symmetry.space_group_name_H-M   'P 1'
#
loop_
_entity.id
_entity.type
_entity.pdbx_description
1 polymer ?
#
loop_
_entity_poly.entity_id
_entity_poly.type
_entity_poly.pdbx_seq_one_letter_code
_entity_poly.pdbx_strand_id
1 'polypeptide(L)'
;YIIPYLREEYQSLVKILPLYPSQPRAGRGGVIIINHPVSQSKMLLVDRRRGEGILPDSERRFPRKPHWTFKAGRAESCDGLCQRHGLLCDPAELEYVNNCEALKKVFPCENGCGHQVGQEIPAYVHEPGRDTYQQCLVTDDVISTCGAKHHSTTRLCRCYSPR
;
A
#
# COMPACT_ATOMS: atom_id res chain seq x y z
N TYR A 1 -0.66 4.50 24.69
CA TYR A 1 -1.13 3.17 24.25
C TYR A 1 -0.70 2.94 22.81
N ILE A 2 -0.29 1.71 22.45
CA ILE A 2 0.03 1.33 21.06
C ILE A 2 -1.08 0.40 20.59
N ILE A 3 -1.60 0.63 19.38
CA ILE A 3 -2.58 -0.22 18.71
C ILE A 3 -1.95 -0.68 17.40
N PRO A 4 -1.49 -1.93 17.32
CA PRO A 4 -1.13 -2.57 16.07
C PRO A 4 -2.39 -2.72 15.20
N TYR A 5 -2.31 -2.35 13.92
CA TYR A 5 -3.40 -2.55 12.97
C TYR A 5 -2.91 -2.81 11.55
N LEU A 6 -3.77 -3.30 10.68
CA LEU A 6 -3.56 -3.34 9.24
C LEU A 6 -4.46 -2.28 8.57
N ARG A 7 -4.02 -1.68 7.47
CA ARG A 7 -4.83 -0.69 6.71
C ARG A 7 -6.22 -1.20 6.35
N GLU A 8 -6.33 -2.50 6.09
CA GLU A 8 -7.58 -3.22 5.83
C GLU A 8 -8.59 -3.16 7.00
N GLU A 9 -8.11 -2.98 8.23
CA GLU A 9 -8.92 -2.89 9.45
C GLU A 9 -9.36 -1.45 9.74
N TYR A 10 -8.84 -0.46 9.01
CA TYR A 10 -9.02 0.96 9.31
C TYR A 10 -10.50 1.37 9.39
N GLN A 11 -11.33 0.88 8.47
CA GLN A 11 -12.78 1.17 8.46
C GLN A 11 -13.51 0.62 9.70
N SER A 12 -13.01 -0.45 10.30
CA SER A 12 -13.54 -0.95 11.57
C SER A 12 -13.08 -0.06 12.73
N LEU A 13 -11.84 0.42 12.71
CA LEU A 13 -11.28 1.30 13.74
C LEU A 13 -11.94 2.68 13.78
N VAL A 14 -12.32 3.25 12.63
CA VAL A 14 -13.04 4.54 12.55
C VAL A 14 -14.34 4.52 13.36
N LYS A 15 -14.97 3.35 13.54
CA LYS A 15 -16.23 3.23 14.29
C LYS A 15 -16.05 3.38 15.81
N ILE A 16 -14.84 3.17 16.31
CA ILE A 16 -14.54 3.12 17.75
C ILE A 16 -13.49 4.14 18.19
N LEU A 17 -12.72 4.69 17.25
CA LEU A 17 -11.67 5.67 17.51
C LEU A 17 -11.95 6.97 16.74
N PRO A 18 -11.52 8.13 17.26
CA PRO A 18 -11.69 9.45 16.62
C PRO A 18 -10.73 9.61 15.42
N LEU A 19 -10.90 8.78 14.40
CA LEU A 19 -10.11 8.75 13.16
C LEU A 19 -10.83 9.44 12.02
N TYR A 20 -10.08 9.85 10.99
CA TYR A 20 -10.67 10.41 9.79
C TYR A 20 -11.41 9.31 8.99
N PRO A 21 -12.67 9.51 8.55
CA PRO A 21 -13.49 8.38 8.10
C PRO A 21 -13.03 7.68 6.82
N SER A 22 -12.57 8.42 5.82
CA SER A 22 -12.34 7.83 4.49
C SER A 22 -11.00 7.13 4.35
N GLN A 23 -9.96 7.63 5.03
CA GLN A 23 -8.59 7.15 4.85
C GLN A 23 -7.71 7.46 6.07
N PRO A 24 -6.60 6.70 6.26
CA PRO A 24 -5.59 6.99 7.28
C PRO A 24 -4.92 8.35 7.01
N ARG A 25 -5.34 9.40 7.72
CA ARG A 25 -4.72 10.74 7.61
C ARG A 25 -3.68 10.96 8.71
N ALA A 26 -2.77 11.91 8.46
CA ALA A 26 -1.67 12.28 9.36
C ALA A 26 -0.72 11.11 9.71
N GLY A 27 -0.79 10.01 8.94
CA GLY A 27 0.12 8.89 9.09
C GLY A 27 1.52 9.24 8.60
N ARG A 28 2.54 9.02 9.43
CA ARG A 28 3.95 9.13 9.01
C ARG A 28 4.66 7.82 9.33
N GLY A 29 5.29 7.22 8.32
CA GLY A 29 5.99 5.94 8.50
C GLY A 29 5.09 4.79 8.96
N GLY A 30 3.79 4.84 8.66
CA GLY A 30 2.82 3.85 9.14
C GLY A 30 2.35 4.06 10.58
N VAL A 31 2.60 5.23 11.18
CA VAL A 31 2.12 5.58 12.52
C VAL A 31 1.13 6.74 12.44
N ILE A 32 -0.04 6.57 13.05
CA ILE A 32 -1.02 7.65 13.30
C ILE A 32 -1.07 7.91 14.80
N ILE A 33 -1.02 9.18 15.19
CA ILE A 33 -1.12 9.61 16.59
C ILE A 33 -2.49 10.26 16.81
N ILE A 34 -3.26 9.72 17.75
CA ILE A 34 -4.54 10.29 18.19
C ILE A 34 -4.57 10.46 19.71
N ASN A 35 -5.59 11.18 20.20
CA ASN A 35 -5.93 11.20 21.62
C ASN A 35 -7.03 10.16 21.87
N HIS A 36 -6.94 9.45 22.99
CA HIS A 36 -8.02 8.60 23.48
C HIS A 36 -9.27 9.46 23.72
N PRO A 37 -10.47 9.06 23.25
CA PRO A 37 -11.66 9.91 23.28
C PRO A 37 -12.05 10.36 24.70
N VAL A 38 -11.88 9.49 25.69
CA VAL A 38 -12.20 9.78 27.10
C VAL A 38 -10.99 10.34 27.87
N SER A 39 -9.95 9.54 28.08
CA SER A 39 -8.80 9.91 28.90
C SER A 39 -7.84 10.95 28.30
N GLN A 40 -8.03 11.34 27.04
CA GLN A 40 -7.13 12.25 26.28
C GLN A 40 -5.66 11.79 26.19
N SER A 41 -5.36 10.58 26.65
CA SER A 41 -4.01 10.01 26.57
C SER A 41 -3.61 9.75 25.12
N LYS A 42 -2.32 9.89 24.80
CA LYS A 42 -1.82 9.61 23.45
C LYS A 42 -1.93 8.13 23.10
N MET A 43 -2.44 7.87 21.90
CA MET A 43 -2.54 6.55 21.29
C MET A 43 -1.82 6.56 19.96
N LEU A 44 -1.00 5.53 19.72
CA LEU A 44 -0.26 5.33 18.50
C LEU A 44 -0.89 4.15 17.77
N LEU A 45 -1.50 4.38 16.62
CA LEU A 45 -1.91 3.32 15.72
C LEU A 45 -0.74 3.03 14.80
N VAL A 46 -0.26 1.79 14.80
CA VAL A 46 0.96 1.40 14.08
C VAL A 46 0.60 0.31 13.08
N ASP A 47 0.85 0.56 11.80
CA ASP A 47 0.68 -0.44 10.75
C ASP A 47 1.64 -1.60 11.03
N ARG A 48 1.10 -2.80 11.17
CA ARG A 48 1.86 -4.02 11.49
C ARG A 48 2.96 -4.32 10.45
N ARG A 49 2.84 -3.81 9.22
CA ARG A 49 3.85 -3.93 8.16
C ARG A 49 5.01 -2.93 8.28
N ARG A 50 4.81 -1.84 9.04
CA ARG A 50 5.76 -0.72 9.19
C ARG A 50 6.24 -0.49 10.62
N GLY A 51 5.79 -1.30 11.59
CA GLY A 51 6.14 -1.17 13.01
C GLY A 51 7.56 -1.59 13.41
N GLU A 52 8.55 -1.52 12.53
CA GLU A 52 9.94 -1.83 12.89
C GLU A 52 10.46 -0.86 13.96
N GLY A 53 11.05 -1.40 15.03
CA GLY A 53 11.52 -0.61 16.18
C GLY A 53 10.42 -0.07 17.09
N ILE A 54 9.14 -0.35 16.80
CA ILE A 54 7.99 0.10 17.60
C ILE A 54 7.19 -1.09 18.14
N LEU A 55 6.91 -2.08 17.28
CA LEU A 55 6.15 -3.28 17.63
C LEU A 55 7.09 -4.47 17.85
N PRO A 56 6.78 -5.37 18.80
CA PRO A 56 7.47 -6.65 18.90
C PRO A 56 7.19 -7.50 17.64
N ASP A 57 8.12 -8.40 17.30
CA ASP A 57 7.99 -9.24 16.11
C ASP A 57 6.72 -10.11 16.09
N SER A 58 6.19 -10.47 17.27
CA SER A 58 4.91 -11.19 17.40
C SER A 58 3.70 -10.38 16.92
N GLU A 59 3.78 -9.05 16.94
CA GLU A 59 2.73 -8.15 16.48
C GLU A 59 3.00 -7.63 15.07
N ARG A 60 4.20 -7.81 14.53
CA ARG A 60 4.52 -7.39 13.16
C ARG A 60 3.93 -8.36 12.13
N ARG A 61 3.60 -7.82 10.97
CA ARG A 61 3.20 -8.60 9.79
C ARG A 61 4.34 -8.54 8.78
N PHE A 62 4.96 -9.68 8.57
CA PHE A 62 6.03 -9.85 7.58
C PHE A 62 5.45 -10.29 6.23
N PRO A 63 6.11 -9.93 5.11
CA PRO A 63 5.69 -10.40 3.80
C PRO A 63 5.84 -11.91 3.68
N ARG A 64 4.99 -12.53 2.87
CA ARG A 64 5.11 -13.97 2.55
C ARG A 64 6.48 -14.25 1.92
N LYS A 65 7.02 -15.46 2.14
CA LYS A 65 8.27 -15.93 1.52
C LYS A 65 8.03 -17.30 0.89
N PRO A 66 8.63 -17.59 -0.28
CA PRO A 66 9.35 -16.65 -1.14
C PRO A 66 8.39 -15.68 -1.87
N HIS A 67 8.86 -14.46 -2.13
CA HIS A 67 8.13 -13.44 -2.87
C HIS A 67 9.03 -12.78 -3.92
N TRP A 68 8.41 -12.18 -4.92
CA TRP A 68 9.07 -11.46 -5.98
C TRP A 68 8.31 -10.18 -6.29
N THR A 69 9.05 -9.13 -6.62
CA THR A 69 8.49 -7.86 -7.09
C THR A 69 8.76 -7.73 -8.58
N PHE A 70 7.70 -7.54 -9.35
CA PHE A 70 7.76 -7.43 -10.80
C PHE A 70 7.12 -6.15 -11.29
N LYS A 71 7.71 -5.59 -12.35
CA LYS A 71 7.09 -4.56 -13.18
C LYS A 71 6.10 -5.25 -14.11
N ALA A 72 4.82 -4.87 -14.04
CA ALA A 72 3.82 -5.33 -14.98
C ALA A 72 4.06 -4.77 -16.39
N GLY A 73 3.39 -5.32 -17.39
CA GLY A 73 3.16 -4.64 -18.66
C GLY A 73 2.26 -3.41 -18.49
N ARG A 74 2.20 -2.57 -19.52
CA ARG A 74 1.17 -1.51 -19.59
C ARG A 74 -0.21 -2.14 -19.63
N ALA A 75 -1.15 -1.59 -18.85
CA ALA A 75 -2.51 -2.12 -18.75
C ALA A 75 -2.57 -3.61 -18.35
N GLU A 76 -1.53 -4.17 -17.72
CA GLU A 76 -1.52 -5.54 -17.21
C GLU A 76 -1.91 -5.54 -15.73
N SER A 77 -2.73 -6.51 -15.32
CA SER A 77 -3.07 -6.73 -13.92
C SER A 77 -1.98 -7.51 -13.21
N CYS A 78 -1.90 -7.41 -11.88
CA CYS A 78 -0.95 -8.21 -11.11
C CYS A 78 -1.30 -9.70 -11.14
N ASP A 79 -2.58 -10.07 -11.24
CA ASP A 79 -2.99 -11.47 -11.44
C ASP A 79 -2.38 -12.06 -12.71
N GLY A 80 -2.54 -11.37 -13.85
CA GLY A 80 -2.01 -11.84 -15.13
C GLY A 80 -0.49 -11.96 -15.11
N LEU A 81 0.20 -10.96 -14.56
CA LEU A 81 1.64 -10.98 -14.40
C LEU A 81 2.11 -12.16 -13.53
N CYS A 82 1.56 -12.31 -12.32
CA CYS A 82 1.98 -13.36 -11.40
C CYS A 82 1.70 -14.75 -11.99
N GLN A 83 0.55 -14.94 -12.64
CA GLN A 83 0.18 -16.21 -13.26
C GLN A 83 1.16 -16.63 -14.37
N ARG A 84 1.63 -15.69 -15.20
CA ARG A 84 2.65 -15.99 -16.23
C ARG A 84 3.98 -16.46 -15.64
N HIS A 85 4.26 -16.14 -14.38
CA HIS A 85 5.43 -16.60 -13.65
C HIS A 85 5.14 -17.85 -12.79
N GLY A 86 3.94 -18.43 -12.87
CA GLY A 86 3.55 -19.57 -12.03
C GLY A 86 3.38 -19.22 -10.54
N LEU A 87 3.10 -17.95 -10.24
CA LEU A 87 2.97 -17.39 -8.90
C LEU A 87 1.54 -16.87 -8.66
N LEU A 88 1.24 -16.50 -7.42
CA LEU A 88 -0.04 -15.92 -7.04
C LEU A 88 0.12 -14.45 -6.62
N CYS A 89 -0.97 -13.69 -6.78
CA CYS A 89 -1.12 -12.35 -6.22
C CYS A 89 -2.00 -12.38 -4.98
N ASP A 90 -1.68 -11.55 -3.99
CA ASP A 90 -2.51 -11.28 -2.82
C ASP A 90 -2.57 -9.75 -2.64
N PRO A 91 -3.76 -9.13 -2.58
CA PRO A 91 -3.90 -7.70 -2.25
C PRO A 91 -3.06 -7.26 -1.04
N ALA A 92 -2.99 -8.07 0.01
CA ALA A 92 -2.25 -7.75 1.22
C ALA A 92 -0.72 -7.68 1.00
N GLU A 93 -0.21 -8.36 -0.03
CA GLU A 93 1.19 -8.30 -0.44
C GLU A 93 1.50 -7.02 -1.24
N LEU A 94 0.51 -6.43 -1.93
CA LEU A 94 0.69 -5.18 -2.68
C LEU A 94 1.01 -4.00 -1.75
N GLU A 95 0.54 -4.02 -0.50
CA GLU A 95 0.83 -2.99 0.51
C GLU A 95 2.33 -2.82 0.80
N TYR A 96 3.14 -3.89 0.69
CA TYR A 96 4.59 -3.80 0.89
C TYR A 96 5.31 -3.04 -0.23
N VAL A 97 4.70 -2.96 -1.42
CA VAL A 97 5.23 -2.21 -2.56
C VAL A 97 4.47 -0.91 -2.82
N ASN A 98 3.44 -0.61 -2.03
CA ASN A 98 2.68 0.64 -2.05
C ASN A 98 3.43 1.75 -1.29
N ASN A 99 4.62 2.08 -1.77
CA ASN A 99 5.40 3.20 -1.28
C ASN A 99 6.31 3.74 -2.40
N CYS A 100 6.62 5.03 -2.29
CA CYS A 100 7.42 5.75 -3.30
C CYS A 100 8.82 5.15 -3.47
N GLU A 101 9.45 4.66 -2.39
CA GLU A 101 10.78 4.07 -2.45
C GLU A 101 10.79 2.78 -3.29
N ALA A 102 9.82 1.90 -3.09
CA ALA A 102 9.67 0.67 -3.88
C ALA A 102 9.42 0.97 -5.36
N LEU A 103 8.59 1.97 -5.67
CA LEU A 103 8.32 2.40 -7.04
C LEU A 103 9.57 2.97 -7.72
N LYS A 104 10.32 3.83 -7.05
CA LYS A 104 11.55 4.44 -7.58
C LYS A 104 12.68 3.45 -7.83
N LYS A 105 12.64 2.25 -7.21
CA LYS A 105 13.59 1.16 -7.52
C LYS A 105 13.36 0.56 -8.90
N VAL A 106 12.19 0.77 -9.50
CA VAL A 106 11.75 0.08 -10.73
C VAL A 106 11.33 1.05 -11.84
N PHE A 107 10.83 2.24 -11.47
CA PHE A 107 10.36 3.26 -12.39
C PHE A 107 11.17 4.56 -12.24
N PRO A 108 11.23 5.39 -13.29
CA PRO A 108 12.00 6.63 -13.23
C PRO A 108 11.34 7.68 -12.32
N CYS A 109 10.00 7.72 -12.28
CA CYS A 109 9.22 8.63 -11.43
C CYS A 109 9.68 10.11 -11.58
N GLU A 110 9.84 10.58 -12.81
CA GLU A 110 10.43 11.88 -13.16
C GLU A 110 9.71 13.05 -12.46
N ASN A 111 8.39 12.96 -12.35
CA ASN A 111 7.57 13.96 -11.66
C ASN A 111 7.28 13.60 -10.20
N GLY A 112 8.13 12.76 -9.62
CA GLY A 112 8.07 12.35 -8.23
C GLY A 112 6.98 11.34 -7.94
N CYS A 113 6.47 11.39 -6.72
CA CYS A 113 5.42 10.49 -6.25
C CYS A 113 4.18 11.28 -5.83
N GLY A 114 3.01 10.74 -6.14
CA GLY A 114 1.71 11.34 -5.82
C GLY A 114 0.79 10.35 -5.11
N HIS A 115 -0.02 10.85 -4.18
CA HIS A 115 -1.12 10.07 -3.61
C HIS A 115 -2.34 10.21 -4.53
N GLN A 116 -2.92 9.09 -4.95
CA GLN A 116 -4.09 9.04 -5.83
C GLN A 116 -5.04 7.92 -5.41
N VAL A 117 -6.27 7.99 -5.90
CA VAL A 117 -7.31 7.00 -5.63
C VAL A 117 -7.43 6.06 -6.83
N GLY A 118 -7.16 4.77 -6.63
CA GLY A 118 -7.24 3.76 -7.67
C GLY A 118 -6.82 2.38 -7.17
N GLN A 119 -7.57 1.35 -7.52
CA GLN A 119 -7.29 -0.04 -7.08
C GLN A 119 -6.07 -0.66 -7.80
N GLU A 120 -5.67 -0.09 -8.93
CA GLU A 120 -4.49 -0.46 -9.70
C GLU A 120 -3.20 0.15 -9.14
N ILE A 121 -3.30 1.16 -8.28
CA ILE A 121 -2.15 1.75 -7.61
C ILE A 121 -1.62 0.71 -6.61
N PRO A 122 -0.29 0.51 -6.42
CA PRO A 122 0.84 1.33 -6.88
C PRO A 122 1.20 1.15 -8.35
N ALA A 123 1.41 2.27 -9.05
CA ALA A 123 1.68 2.28 -10.48
C ALA A 123 2.45 3.53 -10.94
N TYR A 124 3.12 3.42 -12.08
CA TYR A 124 3.73 4.55 -12.79
C TYR A 124 2.87 4.99 -13.98
N VAL A 125 2.70 6.30 -14.18
CA VAL A 125 1.82 6.89 -15.19
C VAL A 125 2.60 7.26 -16.46
N HIS A 126 2.08 6.83 -17.61
CA HIS A 126 2.72 7.05 -18.90
C HIS A 126 1.95 7.95 -19.87
N GLU A 127 0.72 8.33 -19.57
CA GLU A 127 -0.10 9.09 -20.51
C GLU A 127 0.22 10.59 -20.45
N PRO A 128 0.77 11.19 -21.52
CA PRO A 128 1.00 12.62 -21.57
C PRO A 128 -0.32 13.38 -21.48
N GLY A 129 -0.32 14.53 -20.81
CA GLY A 129 -1.51 15.37 -20.63
C GLY A 129 -2.37 15.04 -19.41
N ARG A 130 -2.04 13.97 -18.65
CA ARG A 130 -2.55 13.82 -17.29
C ARG A 130 -1.69 14.64 -16.32
N ASP A 131 -2.34 15.19 -15.29
CA ASP A 131 -1.64 15.89 -14.19
C ASP A 131 -0.61 14.99 -13.49
N THR A 132 -0.84 13.68 -13.52
CA THR A 132 0.02 12.66 -12.92
C THR A 132 1.03 12.05 -13.89
N TYR A 133 1.17 12.59 -15.11
CA TYR A 133 2.12 12.09 -16.09
C TYR A 133 3.54 11.98 -15.51
N GLN A 134 4.19 10.84 -15.70
CA GLN A 134 5.51 10.50 -15.16
C GLN A 134 5.61 10.48 -13.63
N GLN A 135 4.48 10.44 -12.91
CA GLN A 135 4.47 10.21 -11.47
C GLN A 135 4.38 8.73 -11.13
N CYS A 136 4.96 8.39 -9.99
CA CYS A 136 4.74 7.14 -9.29
C CYS A 136 3.64 7.31 -8.25
N LEU A 137 2.53 6.60 -8.44
CA LEU A 137 1.34 6.74 -7.63
C LEU A 137 1.35 5.73 -6.48
N VAL A 138 0.96 6.19 -5.30
CA VAL A 138 0.66 5.40 -4.10
C VAL A 138 -0.76 5.71 -3.64
N THR A 139 -1.39 4.82 -2.87
CA THR A 139 -2.77 5.03 -2.42
C THR A 139 -2.95 4.65 -0.95
N ASP A 140 -3.63 5.51 -0.19
CA ASP A 140 -4.05 5.21 1.18
C ASP A 140 -5.59 5.12 1.30
N ASP A 141 -6.33 5.64 0.32
CA ASP A 141 -7.79 5.70 0.28
C ASP A 141 -8.45 4.35 -0.06
N VAL A 142 -7.87 3.57 -0.97
CA VAL A 142 -8.45 2.29 -1.42
C VAL A 142 -7.46 1.15 -1.28
N ILE A 143 -7.96 -0.05 -1.00
CA ILE A 143 -7.14 -1.26 -1.01
C ILE A 143 -6.89 -1.66 -2.45
N SER A 144 -5.61 -1.82 -2.80
CA SER A 144 -5.19 -2.28 -4.12
C SER A 144 -5.72 -3.69 -4.39
N THR A 145 -6.20 -3.96 -5.59
CA THR A 145 -6.67 -5.31 -5.97
C THR A 145 -5.75 -5.91 -7.02
N CYS A 146 -5.63 -7.24 -7.06
CA CYS A 146 -4.74 -7.90 -8.02
C CYS A 146 -5.22 -7.80 -9.47
N GLY A 147 -6.54 -7.80 -9.68
CA GLY A 147 -7.16 -7.75 -11.01
C GLY A 147 -7.23 -6.36 -11.62
N ALA A 148 -7.13 -5.29 -10.81
CA ALA A 148 -7.20 -3.93 -11.32
C ALA A 148 -6.04 -3.61 -12.28
N LYS A 149 -6.33 -2.79 -13.28
CA LYS A 149 -5.40 -2.31 -14.30
C LYS A 149 -5.92 -1.02 -14.89
N HIS A 150 -5.03 -0.21 -15.44
CA HIS A 150 -5.39 1.03 -16.12
C HIS A 150 -4.52 1.22 -17.36
N HIS A 151 -5.12 1.72 -18.46
CA HIS A 151 -4.45 1.83 -19.76
C HIS A 151 -3.24 2.79 -19.75
N SER A 152 -3.34 3.83 -18.93
CA SER A 152 -2.30 4.86 -18.76
C SER A 152 -1.19 4.47 -17.80
N THR A 153 -1.28 3.34 -17.10
CA THR A 153 -0.34 3.01 -16.02
C THR A 153 0.33 1.65 -16.18
N THR A 154 1.46 1.50 -15.49
CA THR A 154 2.13 0.22 -15.27
C THR A 154 2.26 -0.03 -13.79
N ARG A 155 1.77 -1.18 -13.33
CA ARG A 155 1.74 -1.53 -11.91
C ARG A 155 3.09 -2.06 -11.42
N LEU A 156 3.38 -1.80 -10.14
CA LEU A 156 4.35 -2.60 -9.38
C LEU A 156 3.60 -3.70 -8.66
N CYS A 157 3.93 -4.95 -8.96
CA CYS A 157 3.24 -6.11 -8.41
C CYS A 157 4.16 -6.89 -7.50
N ARG A 158 3.59 -7.49 -6.46
CA ARG A 158 4.27 -8.43 -5.58
C ARG A 158 3.59 -9.79 -5.70
N CYS A 159 4.33 -10.77 -6.17
CA CYS A 159 3.88 -12.14 -6.36
C CYS A 159 4.52 -13.05 -5.32
N TYR A 160 3.85 -14.13 -4.93
CA TYR A 160 4.37 -15.10 -3.97
C TYR A 160 4.13 -16.54 -4.44
N SER A 161 4.95 -17.45 -3.92
CA SER A 161 4.74 -18.89 -4.10
C SER A 161 3.73 -19.41 -3.08
N PRO A 162 2.71 -20.18 -3.48
CA PRO A 162 1.86 -20.89 -2.53
C PRO A 162 2.55 -22.10 -1.88
N ARG A 163 3.70 -22.53 -2.42
CA ARG A 163 4.52 -23.63 -1.91
C ARG A 163 5.60 -23.12 -0.98
#